data_AF-A0A959FW18-F1
#
_entry.id   AF-A0A959FW18-F1
#
_cell.length_a   1.000
_cell.length_b   1.000
_cell.length_c   1.000
_cell.angle_alpha   90.00
_cell.angle_beta   90.00
_cell.angle_gamma   90.00
#
_symmetry.space_group_name_H-M   'P 1'
#
loop_
_entity.id
_entity.type
_entity.pdbx_description
1 polymer ?
#
loop_
_entity_poly.entity_id
_entity_poly.type
_entity_poly.pdbx_seq_one_letter_code
_entity_poly.pdbx_strand_id
1 'polypeptide(L)'
;MRAKLQKFTEFANTLLPHETAYLLRIEQFEDPIRRAILEQVDFNCRNIHQFTPYDESLDKRKYSNLKNWIVDRLKSMDVDEHFEWMSDLERKISTDSILPAEEKELLRAVKKYQHPGFYFTKFYELLIQYRHFLQIRLRYSDHRIISQFIETYSKAYQHSNQINQQMHAATQDIVGQYAQNNAESRHWEQWITEVFEDESLDGKNRYMALIRLIFIGFNYRKFEPLIDKFDYLDESFKDGLYYSKR
;
A
#
# COMPACT_ATOMS: atom_id res chain seq x y z
N MET A 1 -12.53 -11.04 36.47
CA MET A 1 -12.93 -11.97 35.38
C MET A 1 -12.79 -11.22 34.07
N ARG A 2 -12.17 -11.82 33.04
CA ARG A 2 -12.02 -11.17 31.72
C ARG A 2 -13.41 -11.12 31.07
N ALA A 3 -13.88 -9.95 30.64
CA ALA A 3 -15.18 -9.84 29.98
C ALA A 3 -15.20 -10.73 28.73
N LYS A 4 -16.35 -11.37 28.44
CA LYS A 4 -16.50 -12.15 27.21
C LYS A 4 -16.24 -11.23 26.02
N LEU A 5 -15.63 -11.77 24.97
CA LEU A 5 -15.28 -11.05 23.73
C LEU A 5 -14.35 -9.82 23.86
N GLN A 6 -13.84 -9.49 25.04
CA GLN A 6 -12.95 -8.33 25.26
C GLN A 6 -11.82 -8.21 24.22
N LYS A 7 -11.10 -9.30 23.93
CA LYS A 7 -10.00 -9.30 22.94
C LYS A 7 -10.45 -9.01 21.50
N PHE A 8 -11.69 -9.35 21.16
CA PHE A 8 -12.26 -9.06 19.85
C PHE A 8 -12.68 -7.60 19.79
N THR A 9 -13.36 -7.09 20.83
CA THR A 9 -13.72 -5.68 20.95
C THR A 9 -12.51 -4.77 20.90
N GLU A 10 -11.47 -5.07 21.69
CA GLU A 10 -10.20 -4.33 21.66
C GLU A 10 -9.58 -4.31 20.27
N PHE A 11 -9.64 -5.43 19.54
CA PHE A 11 -9.15 -5.53 18.17
C PHE A 11 -9.99 -4.70 17.19
N ALA A 12 -11.32 -4.84 17.22
CA ALA A 12 -12.23 -4.12 16.34
C ALA A 12 -12.12 -2.61 16.50
N ASN A 13 -11.90 -2.14 17.73
CA ASN A 13 -11.66 -0.71 18.02
C ASN A 13 -10.34 -0.17 17.43
N THR A 14 -9.43 -1.03 16.97
CA THR A 14 -8.23 -0.58 16.24
C THR A 14 -8.44 -0.43 14.74
N LEU A 15 -9.60 -0.83 14.22
CA LEU A 15 -9.89 -0.79 12.79
C LEU A 15 -10.39 0.58 12.36
N LEU A 16 -10.01 0.97 11.14
CA LEU A 16 -10.36 2.25 10.54
C LEU A 16 -11.62 2.13 9.65
N PRO A 17 -12.39 3.22 9.46
CA PRO A 17 -13.59 3.18 8.63
C PRO A 17 -13.35 2.67 7.20
N HIS A 18 -12.26 3.08 6.54
CA HIS A 18 -11.94 2.60 5.19
C HIS A 18 -11.53 1.11 5.17
N GLU A 19 -10.86 0.61 6.21
CA GLU A 19 -10.53 -0.82 6.34
C GLU A 19 -11.80 -1.67 6.37
N THR A 20 -12.76 -1.28 7.20
CA THR A 20 -14.04 -1.99 7.34
C THR A 20 -14.92 -1.87 6.09
N ALA A 21 -14.94 -0.71 5.44
CA ALA A 21 -15.58 -0.52 4.14
C ALA A 21 -15.01 -1.44 3.06
N TYR A 22 -13.68 -1.52 2.97
CA TYR A 22 -13.01 -2.43 2.04
C TYR A 22 -13.39 -3.89 2.33
N LEU A 23 -13.32 -4.32 3.59
CA LEU A 23 -13.60 -5.68 4.01
C LEU A 23 -15.04 -6.10 3.68
N LEU A 24 -16.01 -5.21 3.90
CA LEU A 24 -17.42 -5.45 3.53
C LEU A 24 -17.62 -5.60 2.02
N ARG A 25 -16.79 -4.96 1.20
CA ARG A 25 -16.90 -5.02 -0.26
C ARG A 25 -16.31 -6.30 -0.85
N ILE A 26 -15.24 -6.81 -0.25
CA ILE A 26 -14.54 -8.01 -0.73
C ILE A 26 -14.98 -9.30 -0.05
N GLU A 27 -15.86 -9.22 0.94
CA GLU A 27 -16.37 -10.41 1.63
C GLU A 27 -17.15 -11.31 0.67
N GLN A 28 -17.02 -12.62 0.87
CA GLN A 28 -17.74 -13.66 0.16
C GLN A 28 -18.16 -14.74 1.16
N PHE A 29 -18.72 -14.32 2.29
CA PHE A 29 -19.11 -15.22 3.37
C PHE A 29 -20.39 -15.96 3.03
N GLU A 30 -20.33 -17.29 3.05
CA GLU A 30 -21.54 -18.13 3.01
C GLU A 30 -22.29 -18.12 4.36
N ASP A 31 -21.58 -17.85 5.46
CA ASP A 31 -22.16 -17.80 6.81
C ASP A 31 -22.72 -16.40 7.12
N PRO A 32 -24.05 -16.22 7.18
CA PRO A 32 -24.67 -14.91 7.40
C PRO A 32 -24.30 -14.30 8.76
N ILE A 33 -23.94 -15.13 9.74
CA ILE A 33 -23.52 -14.64 11.06
C ILE A 33 -22.17 -13.91 10.98
N ARG A 34 -21.24 -14.38 10.13
CA ARG A 34 -19.94 -13.70 9.97
C ARG A 34 -20.11 -12.33 9.34
N ARG A 35 -20.99 -12.25 8.33
CA ARG A 35 -21.34 -10.99 7.70
C ARG A 35 -21.97 -10.02 8.69
N ALA A 36 -22.95 -10.47 9.48
CA ALA A 36 -23.57 -9.64 10.51
C ALA A 36 -22.55 -9.11 11.54
N ILE A 37 -21.59 -9.94 11.97
CA ILE A 37 -20.51 -9.48 12.87
C ILE A 37 -19.63 -8.42 12.17
N LEU A 38 -19.29 -8.59 10.89
CA LEU A 38 -18.50 -7.61 10.14
C LEU A 38 -19.25 -6.29 9.93
N GLU A 39 -20.55 -6.34 9.63
CA GLU A 39 -21.42 -5.16 9.55
C GLU A 39 -21.49 -4.42 10.89
N GLN A 40 -21.55 -5.16 12.00
CA GLN A 40 -21.50 -4.57 13.34
C GLN A 40 -20.14 -3.92 13.65
N VAL A 41 -19.04 -4.50 13.14
CA VAL A 41 -17.69 -3.90 13.23
C VAL A 41 -17.63 -2.58 12.45
N ASP A 42 -18.07 -2.55 11.20
CA ASP A 42 -18.12 -1.31 10.39
C ASP A 42 -19.00 -0.24 11.06
N PHE A 43 -20.18 -0.62 11.55
CA PHE A 43 -21.07 0.28 12.28
C PHE A 43 -20.37 0.91 13.49
N ASN A 44 -19.70 0.10 14.33
CA ASN A 44 -19.01 0.58 15.52
C ASN A 44 -17.79 1.47 15.17
N CYS A 45 -17.08 1.17 14.07
CA CYS A 45 -15.96 1.99 13.59
C CYS A 45 -16.42 3.37 13.11
N ARG A 46 -17.60 3.47 12.48
CA ARG A 46 -18.16 4.75 12.00
C ARG A 46 -18.88 5.53 13.10
N ASN A 47 -19.38 4.85 14.13
CA ASN A 47 -20.21 5.42 15.18
C ASN A 47 -19.56 5.27 16.56
N ILE A 48 -18.40 5.91 16.75
CA ILE A 48 -17.59 5.80 17.98
C ILE A 48 -18.39 6.16 19.25
N HIS A 49 -19.30 7.14 19.14
CA HIS A 49 -20.15 7.56 20.26
C HIS A 49 -21.39 6.70 20.50
N GLN A 50 -21.72 5.78 19.58
CA GLN A 50 -22.90 4.90 19.65
C GLN A 50 -22.48 3.42 19.57
N PHE A 51 -21.41 3.07 20.29
CA PHE A 51 -20.91 1.71 20.32
C PHE A 51 -22.01 0.72 20.72
N THR A 52 -22.23 -0.29 19.87
CA THR A 52 -23.17 -1.38 20.13
C THR A 52 -22.40 -2.64 20.53
N PRO A 53 -22.67 -3.24 21.71
CA PRO A 53 -21.99 -4.46 22.16
C PRO A 53 -22.19 -5.65 21.21
N TYR A 54 -21.16 -6.48 21.08
CA TYR A 54 -21.22 -7.72 20.32
C TYR A 54 -22.04 -8.79 21.05
N ASP A 55 -22.72 -9.65 20.29
CA ASP A 55 -23.56 -10.72 20.83
C ASP A 55 -22.71 -11.82 21.48
N GLU A 56 -22.78 -11.88 22.83
CA GLU A 56 -22.07 -12.86 23.65
C GLU A 56 -22.65 -14.29 23.59
N SER A 57 -23.84 -14.46 22.99
CA SER A 57 -24.47 -15.78 22.83
C SER A 57 -23.91 -16.57 21.65
N LEU A 58 -23.28 -15.87 20.69
CA LEU A 58 -22.66 -16.49 19.50
C LEU A 58 -21.37 -17.25 19.86
N ASP A 59 -21.06 -18.27 19.06
CA ASP A 59 -19.82 -19.04 19.22
C ASP A 59 -18.59 -18.13 19.05
N LYS A 60 -17.77 -18.07 20.11
CA LYS A 60 -16.49 -17.35 20.16
C LYS A 60 -15.55 -17.71 18.99
N ARG A 61 -15.64 -18.92 18.44
CA ARG A 61 -14.86 -19.35 17.27
C ARG A 61 -15.18 -18.50 16.04
N LYS A 62 -16.42 -18.03 15.87
CA LYS A 62 -16.80 -17.15 14.75
C LYS A 62 -16.07 -15.81 14.82
N TYR A 63 -16.03 -15.19 16.00
CA TYR A 63 -15.27 -13.95 16.24
C TYR A 63 -13.76 -14.15 16.01
N SER A 64 -13.19 -15.24 16.50
CA SER A 64 -11.76 -15.51 16.31
C SER A 64 -11.41 -15.74 14.84
N ASN A 65 -12.23 -16.50 14.12
CA ASN A 65 -12.02 -16.77 12.70
C ASN A 65 -12.19 -15.50 11.86
N LEU A 66 -13.20 -14.68 12.16
CA LEU A 66 -13.39 -13.40 11.49
C LEU A 66 -12.21 -12.46 11.76
N LYS A 67 -11.76 -12.36 13.01
CA LYS A 67 -10.56 -11.57 13.34
C LYS A 67 -9.34 -11.99 12.52
N ASN A 68 -9.06 -13.28 12.44
CA ASN A 68 -7.92 -13.77 11.67
C ASN A 68 -8.09 -13.45 10.18
N TRP A 69 -9.30 -13.66 9.64
CA TRP A 69 -9.61 -13.31 8.26
C TRP A 69 -9.41 -11.81 7.97
N ILE A 70 -9.83 -10.93 8.87
CA ILE A 70 -9.63 -9.47 8.75
C ILE A 70 -8.13 -9.17 8.71
N VAL A 71 -7.36 -9.69 9.67
CA VAL A 71 -5.91 -9.46 9.74
C VAL A 71 -5.21 -9.94 8.47
N ASP A 72 -5.54 -11.14 8.00
CA ASP A 72 -4.91 -11.71 6.80
C ASP A 72 -5.25 -10.90 5.54
N ARG A 73 -6.49 -10.38 5.44
CA ARG A 73 -6.91 -9.55 4.30
C ARG A 73 -6.24 -8.19 4.31
N LEU A 74 -6.22 -7.49 5.45
CA LEU A 74 -5.55 -6.20 5.55
C LEU A 74 -4.03 -6.33 5.34
N LYS A 75 -3.38 -7.36 5.89
CA LYS A 75 -1.96 -7.61 5.61
C LYS A 75 -1.66 -7.87 4.14
N SER A 76 -2.58 -8.53 3.42
CA SER A 76 -2.37 -8.85 2.00
C SER A 76 -2.41 -7.64 1.06
N MET A 77 -2.99 -6.53 1.50
CA MET A 77 -3.03 -5.26 0.76
C MET A 77 -2.08 -4.20 1.30
N ASP A 78 -1.55 -4.41 2.52
CA ASP A 78 -0.68 -3.45 3.18
C ASP A 78 0.61 -3.28 2.39
N VAL A 79 0.83 -2.06 1.90
CA VAL A 79 1.99 -1.74 1.10
C VAL A 79 3.28 -1.90 1.92
N ASP A 80 3.27 -1.63 3.22
CA ASP A 80 4.46 -1.75 4.07
C ASP A 80 4.83 -3.23 4.29
N GLU A 81 3.85 -4.11 4.51
CA GLU A 81 4.08 -5.57 4.57
C GLU A 81 4.65 -6.09 3.24
N HIS A 82 4.15 -5.58 2.11
CA HIS A 82 4.70 -5.91 0.79
C HIS A 82 6.15 -5.42 0.63
N PHE A 83 6.47 -4.21 1.13
CA PHE A 83 7.82 -3.67 1.11
C PHE A 83 8.81 -4.50 1.95
N GLU A 84 8.39 -4.92 3.14
CA GLU A 84 9.21 -5.78 4.02
C GLU A 84 9.47 -7.13 3.36
N TRP A 85 8.45 -7.74 2.76
CA TRP A 85 8.61 -8.99 1.99
C TRP A 85 9.63 -8.83 0.85
N MET A 86 9.54 -7.76 0.05
CA MET A 86 10.52 -7.50 -1.02
C MET A 86 11.94 -7.30 -0.47
N SER A 87 12.09 -6.59 0.64
CA SER A 87 13.39 -6.31 1.25
C SER A 87 14.05 -7.56 1.81
N ASP A 88 13.26 -8.46 2.42
CA ASP A 88 13.77 -9.74 2.91
C ASP A 88 14.20 -10.66 1.75
N LEU A 89 13.43 -10.70 0.66
CA LEU A 89 13.83 -11.44 -0.54
C LEU A 89 15.11 -10.88 -1.17
N GLU A 90 15.22 -9.56 -1.29
CA GLU A 90 16.41 -8.88 -1.81
C GLU A 90 17.66 -9.28 -1.03
N ARG A 91 17.56 -9.22 0.30
CA ARG A 91 18.62 -9.67 1.22
C ARG A 91 18.97 -11.14 0.96
N LYS A 92 17.98 -12.03 0.92
CA LYS A 92 18.19 -13.47 0.73
C LYS A 92 18.79 -13.83 -0.63
N ILE A 93 18.40 -13.13 -1.69
CA ILE A 93 18.99 -13.30 -3.04
C ILE A 93 20.44 -12.84 -3.02
N SER A 94 20.71 -11.69 -2.41
CA SER A 94 22.05 -11.13 -2.30
C SER A 94 23.00 -12.01 -1.47
N THR A 95 22.50 -12.67 -0.44
CA THR A 95 23.28 -13.58 0.43
C THR A 95 23.21 -15.04 0.01
N ASP A 96 22.63 -15.37 -1.15
CA ASP A 96 22.44 -16.74 -1.63
C ASP A 96 21.75 -17.68 -0.62
N SER A 97 20.79 -17.14 0.13
CA SER A 97 20.05 -17.85 1.18
C SER A 97 18.55 -17.97 0.89
N ILE A 98 18.11 -17.67 -0.34
CA ILE A 98 16.72 -17.79 -0.75
C ILE A 98 16.30 -19.26 -0.86
N LEU A 99 15.13 -19.59 -0.31
CA LEU A 99 14.58 -20.94 -0.31
C LEU A 99 13.71 -21.20 -1.56
N PRO A 100 13.59 -22.45 -2.02
CA PRO A 100 12.76 -22.78 -3.18
C PRO A 100 11.27 -22.39 -3.05
N ALA A 101 10.74 -22.38 -1.82
CA ALA A 101 9.36 -21.94 -1.56
C ALA A 101 9.19 -20.44 -1.81
N GLU A 102 10.19 -19.64 -1.43
CA GLU A 102 10.20 -18.19 -1.58
C GLU A 102 10.39 -17.79 -3.04
N GLU A 103 11.24 -18.51 -3.77
CA GLU A 103 11.37 -18.37 -5.23
C GLU A 103 10.04 -18.60 -5.95
N LYS A 104 9.31 -19.65 -5.54
CA LYS A 104 7.99 -19.96 -6.09
C LYS A 104 6.97 -18.86 -5.79
N GLU A 105 7.04 -18.25 -4.62
CA GLU A 105 6.20 -17.10 -4.26
C GLU A 105 6.54 -15.86 -5.09
N LEU A 106 7.82 -15.53 -5.24
CA LEU A 106 8.27 -14.44 -6.11
C LEU A 106 7.79 -14.64 -7.55
N LEU A 107 7.95 -15.83 -8.12
CA LEU A 107 7.46 -16.14 -9.47
C LEU A 107 5.94 -16.04 -9.59
N ARG A 108 5.18 -16.37 -8.53
CA ARG A 108 3.73 -16.17 -8.50
C ARG A 108 3.38 -14.69 -8.46
N ALA A 109 4.12 -13.88 -7.69
CA ALA A 109 3.94 -12.43 -7.64
C ALA A 109 4.17 -11.80 -9.01
N VAL A 110 5.23 -12.20 -9.72
CA VAL A 110 5.51 -11.75 -11.11
C VAL A 110 4.36 -12.09 -12.06
N LYS A 111 3.84 -13.32 -11.99
CA LYS A 111 2.73 -13.78 -12.86
C LYS A 111 1.40 -13.08 -12.58
N LYS A 112 1.15 -12.69 -11.34
CA LYS A 112 -0.08 -12.01 -10.91
C LYS A 112 0.06 -10.50 -10.86
N TYR A 113 1.22 -9.97 -11.25
CA TYR A 113 1.51 -8.55 -11.14
C TYR A 113 0.54 -7.73 -11.99
N GLN A 114 -0.06 -6.73 -11.35
CA GLN A 114 -0.87 -5.71 -11.99
C GLN A 114 -0.10 -4.39 -11.94
N HIS A 115 0.07 -3.76 -13.09
CA HIS A 115 0.80 -2.51 -13.22
C HIS A 115 -0.16 -1.31 -13.17
N PRO A 116 0.20 -0.21 -12.49
CA PRO A 116 1.36 -0.04 -11.63
C PRO A 116 1.11 -0.47 -10.17
N GLY A 117 2.05 -1.22 -9.60
CA GLY A 117 2.08 -1.49 -8.16
C GLY A 117 2.64 -0.30 -7.37
N PHE A 118 2.27 -0.16 -6.08
CA PHE A 118 2.73 0.96 -5.24
C PHE A 118 4.26 1.09 -5.19
N TYR A 119 4.97 -0.02 -4.98
CA TYR A 119 6.43 -0.09 -4.94
C TYR A 119 7.04 -0.66 -6.23
N PHE A 120 6.50 -0.28 -7.39
CA PHE A 120 6.91 -0.82 -8.69
C PHE A 120 8.43 -0.74 -8.94
N THR A 121 9.07 0.41 -8.68
CA THR A 121 10.52 0.59 -8.90
C THR A 121 11.36 -0.40 -8.09
N LYS A 122 11.07 -0.55 -6.79
CA LYS A 122 11.74 -1.54 -5.93
C LYS A 122 11.49 -2.97 -6.40
N PHE A 123 10.25 -3.30 -6.78
CA PHE A 123 9.94 -4.64 -7.29
C PHE A 123 10.72 -4.94 -8.57
N TYR A 124 10.81 -3.96 -9.48
CA TYR A 124 11.58 -4.08 -10.72
C TYR A 124 13.09 -4.30 -10.45
N GLU A 125 13.66 -3.55 -9.50
CA GLU A 125 15.07 -3.71 -9.07
C GLU A 125 15.34 -5.08 -8.45
N LEU A 126 14.45 -5.56 -7.57
CA LEU A 126 14.49 -6.92 -7.01
C LEU A 126 14.54 -7.98 -8.11
N LEU A 127 13.73 -7.83 -9.15
CA LEU A 127 13.69 -8.76 -10.28
C LEU A 127 14.93 -8.71 -11.15
N ILE A 128 15.57 -7.54 -11.29
CA ILE A 128 16.90 -7.46 -11.94
C ILE A 128 17.91 -8.30 -11.16
N GLN A 129 17.99 -8.15 -9.84
CA GLN A 129 18.89 -8.93 -9.00
C GLN A 129 18.58 -10.42 -9.08
N TYR A 130 17.30 -10.79 -9.03
CA TYR A 130 16.87 -12.18 -9.17
C TYR A 130 17.21 -12.76 -10.55
N ARG A 131 17.08 -11.99 -11.63
CA ARG A 131 17.49 -12.43 -12.97
C ARG A 131 18.98 -12.78 -13.00
N HIS A 132 19.83 -11.95 -12.41
CA HIS A 132 21.27 -12.23 -12.32
C HIS A 132 21.56 -13.50 -11.51
N PHE A 133 20.86 -13.66 -10.38
CA PHE A 133 20.92 -14.87 -9.56
C PHE A 133 20.57 -16.15 -10.35
N LEU A 134 19.51 -16.09 -11.16
CA LEU A 134 19.06 -17.20 -12.01
C LEU A 134 20.03 -17.51 -13.15
N GLN A 135 20.63 -16.49 -13.75
CA GLN A 135 21.56 -16.62 -14.87
C GLN A 135 22.81 -17.41 -14.48
N ILE A 136 23.41 -17.11 -13.33
CA ILE A 136 24.60 -17.81 -12.81
C ILE A 136 24.30 -19.30 -12.56
N ARG A 137 23.05 -19.63 -12.19
CA ARG A 137 22.59 -20.99 -11.86
C ARG A 137 21.95 -21.73 -13.04
N LEU A 138 22.02 -21.17 -14.26
CA LEU A 138 21.49 -21.79 -15.49
C LEU A 138 19.99 -22.15 -15.41
N ARG A 139 19.20 -21.38 -14.65
CA ARG A 139 17.74 -21.60 -14.49
C ARG A 139 16.95 -20.93 -15.60
N TYR A 140 17.04 -21.48 -16.81
CA TYR A 140 16.57 -20.83 -18.05
C TYR A 140 15.06 -20.55 -18.09
N SER A 141 14.21 -21.43 -17.55
CA SER A 141 12.75 -21.25 -17.58
C SER A 141 12.32 -20.03 -16.78
N ASP A 142 12.82 -19.93 -15.56
CA ASP A 142 12.47 -18.86 -14.64
C ASP A 142 13.12 -17.55 -15.10
N HIS A 143 14.37 -17.63 -15.56
CA HIS A 143 15.07 -16.49 -16.16
C HIS A 143 14.27 -15.87 -17.30
N ARG A 144 13.65 -16.67 -18.18
CA ARG A 144 12.82 -16.17 -19.28
C ARG A 144 11.59 -15.41 -18.77
N ILE A 145 10.92 -15.90 -17.72
CA ILE A 145 9.77 -15.23 -17.12
C ILE A 145 10.18 -13.85 -16.58
N ILE A 146 11.30 -13.80 -15.86
CA ILE A 146 11.80 -12.55 -15.28
C ILE A 146 12.27 -11.57 -16.36
N SER A 147 13.00 -12.05 -17.38
CA SER A 147 13.45 -11.20 -18.49
C SER A 147 12.29 -10.57 -19.25
N GLN A 148 11.22 -11.33 -19.51
CA GLN A 148 10.04 -10.81 -20.17
C GLN A 148 9.38 -9.69 -19.36
N PHE A 149 9.31 -9.83 -18.03
CA PHE A 149 8.80 -8.78 -17.15
C PHE A 149 9.66 -7.51 -17.25
N ILE A 150 10.98 -7.65 -17.14
CA ILE A 150 11.94 -6.54 -17.19
C ILE A 150 11.84 -5.81 -18.54
N GLU A 151 11.79 -6.55 -19.65
CA GLU A 151 11.65 -5.97 -20.98
C GLU A 151 10.32 -5.22 -21.15
N THR A 152 9.22 -5.81 -20.67
CA THR A 152 7.88 -5.21 -20.76
C THR A 152 7.81 -3.87 -20.03
N TYR A 153 8.39 -3.78 -18.84
CA TYR A 153 8.25 -2.61 -17.96
C TYR A 153 9.46 -1.67 -17.93
N SER A 154 10.47 -1.89 -18.78
CA SER A 154 11.71 -1.09 -18.80
C SER A 154 11.46 0.41 -19.00
N LYS A 155 10.55 0.79 -19.91
CA LYS A 155 10.20 2.20 -20.15
C LYS A 155 9.50 2.82 -18.94
N ALA A 156 8.54 2.11 -18.34
CA ALA A 156 7.83 2.57 -17.15
C ALA A 156 8.79 2.76 -15.97
N TYR A 157 9.75 1.85 -15.81
CA TYR A 157 10.79 1.94 -14.77
C TYR A 157 11.67 3.18 -14.97
N GLN A 158 12.16 3.40 -16.20
CA GLN A 158 12.95 4.59 -16.53
C GLN A 158 12.17 5.88 -16.26
N HIS A 159 10.91 5.94 -16.68
CA HIS A 159 10.04 7.08 -16.43
C HIS A 159 9.82 7.33 -14.93
N SER A 160 9.51 6.27 -14.16
CA SER A 160 9.32 6.36 -12.71
C SER A 160 10.57 6.88 -11.99
N ASN A 161 11.76 6.46 -12.43
CA ASN A 161 13.02 6.95 -11.87
C ASN A 161 13.31 8.41 -12.26
N GLN A 162 12.99 8.82 -13.48
CA GLN A 162 13.13 10.22 -13.91
C GLN A 162 12.23 11.14 -13.08
N ILE A 163 10.96 10.77 -12.89
CA ILE A 163 10.04 11.51 -12.03
C ILE A 163 10.57 11.57 -10.60
N ASN A 164 11.07 10.47 -10.06
CA ASN A 164 11.65 10.45 -8.71
C ASN A 164 12.84 11.43 -8.56
N GLN A 165 13.73 11.47 -9.55
CA GLN A 165 14.86 12.40 -9.58
C GLN A 165 14.40 13.87 -9.67
N GLN A 166 13.44 14.17 -10.53
CA GLN A 166 12.87 15.51 -10.66
C GLN A 166 12.15 15.93 -9.37
N MET A 167 11.44 15.01 -8.70
CA MET A 167 10.84 15.25 -7.40
C MET A 167 11.88 15.60 -6.33
N HIS A 168 13.08 15.02 -6.39
CA HIS A 168 14.16 15.36 -5.47
C HIS A 168 14.63 16.82 -5.66
N ALA A 169 14.78 17.27 -6.92
CA ALA A 169 15.10 18.66 -7.22
C ALA A 169 14.03 19.62 -6.68
N ALA A 170 12.75 19.32 -6.95
CA ALA A 170 11.63 20.12 -6.42
C ALA A 170 11.63 20.17 -4.88
N THR A 171 12.01 19.07 -4.22
CA THR A 171 12.07 19.01 -2.75
C THR A 171 13.09 20.01 -2.18
N GLN A 172 14.24 20.20 -2.86
CA GLN A 172 15.26 21.14 -2.41
C GLN A 172 14.71 22.58 -2.39
N ASP A 173 13.97 22.97 -3.42
CA ASP A 173 13.37 24.32 -3.52
C ASP A 173 12.23 24.51 -2.50
N ILE A 174 11.34 23.52 -2.36
CA ILE A 174 10.19 23.57 -1.44
C ILE A 174 10.65 23.67 0.01
N VAL A 175 11.61 22.84 0.42
CA VAL A 175 12.15 22.84 1.79
C VAL A 175 13.04 24.07 2.01
N GLY A 176 13.83 24.47 1.01
CA GLY A 176 14.61 25.70 1.05
C GLY A 176 13.74 26.93 1.33
N GLN A 177 12.59 27.02 0.66
CA GLN A 177 11.61 28.08 0.90
C GLN A 177 11.08 28.04 2.35
N TYR A 178 10.68 26.87 2.84
CA TYR A 178 10.16 26.73 4.20
C TYR A 178 11.18 27.18 5.27
N ALA A 179 12.46 26.85 5.07
CA ALA A 179 13.52 27.10 6.04
C ALA A 179 14.13 28.52 5.96
N GLN A 180 14.28 29.08 4.76
CA GLN A 180 15.06 30.29 4.52
C GLN A 180 14.28 31.42 3.84
N ASN A 181 13.02 31.18 3.46
CA ASN A 181 12.11 32.14 2.82
C ASN A 181 12.70 32.79 1.54
N ASN A 182 13.63 32.10 0.87
CA ASN A 182 14.46 32.64 -0.21
C ASN A 182 14.26 31.96 -1.58
N ALA A 183 13.49 30.87 -1.65
CA ALA A 183 13.19 30.14 -2.87
C ALA A 183 11.70 30.25 -3.23
N GLU A 184 11.37 30.42 -4.51
CA GLU A 184 9.99 30.37 -4.99
C GLU A 184 9.69 28.96 -5.49
N SER A 185 8.91 28.17 -4.74
CA SER A 185 8.59 26.79 -5.13
C SER A 185 7.26 26.62 -5.87
N ARG A 186 6.50 27.71 -6.05
CA ARG A 186 5.15 27.67 -6.66
C ARG A 186 5.13 27.15 -8.08
N HIS A 187 6.21 27.35 -8.84
CA HIS A 187 6.32 26.85 -10.21
C HIS A 187 6.28 25.31 -10.30
N TRP A 188 6.59 24.60 -9.20
CA TRP A 188 6.47 23.16 -9.12
C TRP A 188 5.03 22.65 -8.90
N GLU A 189 4.12 23.50 -8.41
CA GLU A 189 2.77 23.10 -7.98
C GLU A 189 1.99 22.37 -9.08
N GLN A 190 2.01 22.91 -10.31
CA GLN A 190 1.31 22.31 -11.44
C GLN A 190 1.89 20.94 -11.78
N TRP A 191 3.22 20.86 -11.97
CA TRP A 191 3.88 19.60 -12.34
C TRP A 191 3.71 18.51 -11.27
N ILE A 192 3.81 18.86 -9.98
CA ILE A 192 3.61 17.89 -8.89
C ILE A 192 2.14 17.42 -8.84
N THR A 193 1.19 18.29 -9.17
CA THR A 193 -0.22 17.91 -9.29
C THR A 193 -0.42 16.90 -10.42
N GLU A 194 0.17 17.15 -11.59
CA GLU A 194 0.14 16.21 -12.72
C GLU A 194 0.74 14.84 -12.33
N VAL A 195 1.85 14.83 -11.58
CA VAL A 195 2.46 13.58 -11.07
C VAL A 195 1.55 12.82 -10.11
N PHE A 196 0.80 13.52 -9.24
CA PHE A 196 -0.14 12.88 -8.33
C PHE A 196 -1.34 12.26 -9.08
N GLU A 197 -1.83 12.95 -10.10
CA GLU A 197 -3.01 12.57 -10.90
C GLU A 197 -2.70 11.49 -11.95
N ASP A 198 -1.42 11.25 -12.28
CA ASP A 198 -1.01 10.21 -13.21
C ASP A 198 -1.16 8.79 -12.61
N GLU A 199 -2.30 8.14 -12.87
CA GLU A 199 -2.57 6.76 -12.44
C GLU A 199 -1.70 5.70 -13.14
N SER A 200 -0.95 6.06 -14.19
CA SER A 200 0.01 5.16 -14.82
C SER A 200 1.34 5.07 -14.06
N LEU A 201 1.59 6.00 -13.14
CA LEU A 201 2.77 6.06 -12.30
C LEU A 201 2.64 5.19 -11.04
N ASP A 202 3.76 4.75 -10.49
CA ASP A 202 3.78 3.99 -9.24
C ASP A 202 3.24 4.80 -8.05
N GLY A 203 2.52 4.11 -7.18
CA GLY A 203 1.87 4.73 -6.02
C GLY A 203 2.85 5.43 -5.07
N LYS A 204 4.10 4.97 -4.95
CA LYS A 204 5.11 5.64 -4.13
C LYS A 204 5.44 7.02 -4.67
N ASN A 205 5.68 7.18 -5.97
CA ASN A 205 5.92 8.49 -6.56
C ASN A 205 4.69 9.41 -6.45
N ARG A 206 3.48 8.89 -6.72
CA ARG A 206 2.23 9.65 -6.55
C ARG A 206 2.03 10.13 -5.10
N TYR A 207 2.21 9.24 -4.13
CA TYR A 207 2.15 9.58 -2.71
C TYR A 207 3.21 10.63 -2.33
N MET A 208 4.44 10.46 -2.81
CA MET A 208 5.52 11.40 -2.58
C MET A 208 5.21 12.79 -3.15
N ALA A 209 4.55 12.87 -4.31
CA ALA A 209 4.07 14.13 -4.89
C ALA A 209 3.05 14.82 -3.97
N LEU A 210 2.06 14.08 -3.44
CA LEU A 210 1.11 14.63 -2.48
C LEU A 210 1.80 15.25 -1.26
N ILE A 211 2.79 14.56 -0.69
CA ILE A 211 3.56 15.11 0.44
C ILE A 211 4.17 16.48 0.08
N ARG A 212 4.70 16.66 -1.13
CA ARG A 212 5.27 17.96 -1.55
C ARG A 212 4.18 19.01 -1.74
N LEU A 213 3.01 18.65 -2.28
CA LEU A 213 1.89 19.57 -2.39
C LEU A 213 1.42 20.06 -1.01
N ILE A 214 1.43 19.19 -0.01
CA ILE A 214 1.15 19.57 1.38
C ILE A 214 2.16 20.62 1.87
N PHE A 215 3.47 20.42 1.63
CA PHE A 215 4.50 21.40 1.98
C PHE A 215 4.32 22.73 1.23
N ILE A 216 4.00 22.70 -0.06
CA ILE A 216 3.67 23.92 -0.83
C ILE A 216 2.46 24.62 -0.21
N GLY A 217 1.41 23.88 0.15
CA GLY A 217 0.23 24.40 0.82
C GLY A 217 0.55 25.08 2.14
N PHE A 218 1.47 24.51 2.94
CA PHE A 218 1.98 25.17 4.15
C PHE A 218 2.78 26.44 3.85
N ASN A 219 3.70 26.40 2.88
CA ASN A 219 4.54 27.54 2.49
C ASN A 219 3.71 28.76 2.07
N TYR A 220 2.61 28.52 1.34
CA TYR A 220 1.77 29.58 0.76
C TYR A 220 0.43 29.77 1.49
N ARG A 221 0.16 28.99 2.56
CA ARG A 221 -1.11 28.98 3.32
C ARG A 221 -2.34 28.75 2.42
N LYS A 222 -2.23 27.80 1.49
CA LYS A 222 -3.31 27.40 0.58
C LYS A 222 -3.57 25.91 0.74
N PHE A 223 -4.72 25.56 1.30
CA PHE A 223 -5.03 24.17 1.64
C PHE A 223 -6.22 23.64 0.83
N GLU A 224 -7.02 24.52 0.25
CA GLU A 224 -8.18 24.17 -0.56
C GLU A 224 -7.85 23.17 -1.68
N PRO A 225 -6.75 23.31 -2.46
CA PRO A 225 -6.41 22.35 -3.52
C PRO A 225 -6.01 20.95 -3.01
N LEU A 226 -5.77 20.80 -1.71
CA LEU A 226 -5.41 19.52 -1.10
C LEU A 226 -6.64 18.69 -0.71
N ILE A 227 -7.80 19.33 -0.51
CA ILE A 227 -9.03 18.64 -0.07
C ILE A 227 -9.40 17.57 -1.09
N ASP A 228 -9.51 17.94 -2.37
CA ASP A 228 -9.85 17.01 -3.45
C ASP A 228 -8.87 15.83 -3.55
N LYS A 229 -7.60 16.06 -3.19
CA LYS A 229 -6.54 15.04 -3.22
C LYS A 229 -6.65 14.07 -2.05
N PHE A 230 -7.05 14.56 -0.88
CA PHE A 230 -7.36 13.70 0.27
C PHE A 230 -8.63 12.89 0.04
N ASP A 231 -9.67 13.49 -0.56
CA ASP A 231 -10.91 12.79 -0.89
C ASP A 231 -10.65 11.66 -1.89
N TYR A 232 -9.83 11.91 -2.92
CA TYR A 232 -9.38 10.87 -3.85
C TYR A 232 -8.66 9.71 -3.14
N LEU A 233 -7.78 10.01 -2.18
CA LEU A 233 -7.07 8.97 -1.43
C LEU A 233 -8.00 8.17 -0.52
N ASP A 234 -8.97 8.80 0.15
CA ASP A 234 -9.93 8.09 1.01
C ASP A 234 -10.76 7.09 0.20
N GLU A 235 -11.20 7.47 -1.01
CA GLU A 235 -11.87 6.53 -1.93
C GLU A 235 -10.91 5.42 -2.40
N SER A 236 -9.66 5.77 -2.72
CA SER A 236 -8.64 4.78 -3.10
C SER A 236 -8.37 3.75 -1.98
N PHE A 237 -8.38 4.17 -0.71
CA PHE A 237 -8.20 3.29 0.43
C PHE A 237 -9.39 2.37 0.66
N LYS A 238 -10.63 2.86 0.45
CA LYS A 238 -11.84 1.99 0.42
C LYS A 238 -11.73 0.95 -0.68
N ASP A 239 -11.01 1.28 -1.75
CA ASP A 239 -10.72 0.37 -2.83
C ASP A 239 -9.62 -0.65 -2.52
N GLY A 240 -8.93 -0.50 -1.39
CA GLY A 240 -7.79 -1.32 -1.00
C GLY A 240 -6.51 -0.97 -1.76
N LEU A 241 -6.49 0.17 -2.45
CA LEU A 241 -5.32 0.69 -3.15
C LEU A 241 -4.46 1.47 -2.15
N TYR A 242 -3.14 1.27 -2.21
CA TYR A 242 -2.15 2.09 -1.49
C TYR A 242 -2.26 2.06 0.05
N TYR A 243 -3.05 1.15 0.60
CA TYR A 243 -3.31 1.06 2.03
C TYR A 243 -2.03 0.71 2.81
N SER A 244 -1.80 1.45 3.87
CA SER A 244 -0.99 1.08 5.03
C SER A 244 -1.70 1.66 6.25
N LYS A 245 -1.56 1.01 7.40
CA LYS A 245 -2.26 1.41 8.62
C LYS A 245 -1.80 2.77 9.20
N ARG A 246 -0.65 3.29 8.75
CA ARG A 246 0.00 4.48 9.32
C ARG A 246 -0.70 5.80 9.00
#